data_AF-A0A8J4FKZ5-F1
#
_entry.id   AF-A0A8J4FKZ5-F1
#
_cell.length_a   1.000
_cell.length_b   1.000
_cell.length_c   1.000
_cell.angle_alpha   90.00
_cell.angle_beta   90.00
_cell.angle_gamma   90.00
#
_symmetry.space_group_name_H-M   'P 1'
#
loop_
_entity.id
_entity.type
_entity.pdbx_description
1 polymer ?
#
loop_
_entity_poly.entity_id
_entity_poly.type
_entity_poly.pdbx_seq_one_letter_code
_entity_poly.pdbx_strand_id
1 'polypeptide(L)'
;MECARRKIWTKVILFPLAICVVTASLEVEHSIGGSPFRPAGKLVGNLQSDMEFEWQRPALTPTEIELVEKSAASDGLYSVRIKTDKGSLLSSVPAKCLLLQDFTEQAVLHAGHEGFIEAFNYDVESCSSSVAADGSISDGYGGSSGDGGVMARPERLPVRVKLPVPGPFLSMPEVMGEFADISVDAMEAGGLAGAAFDPNAKPRAVPSNSAGGQAGAKKGGPPPKDERTWLQKNWLYVVAIGMMVLNVLAKAQQPQQGGPAPAGGAGAAARRS
;
A
#
# COMPACT_ATOMS: atom_id res chain seq x y z
N MET A 1 0.51 -4.02 -17.11
CA MET A 1 0.01 -2.98 -18.05
C MET A 1 1.21 -2.63 -18.94
N GLU A 2 1.27 -2.81 -20.24
CA GLU A 2 0.27 -2.96 -21.30
C GLU A 2 0.43 -4.29 -22.04
N CYS A 3 -0.55 -5.19 -21.87
CA CYS A 3 -0.75 -6.32 -22.76
C CYS A 3 -1.76 -5.88 -23.83
N ALA A 4 -1.24 -5.41 -24.96
CA ALA A 4 -1.88 -5.28 -26.27
C ALA A 4 -3.37 -4.84 -26.34
N ARG A 5 -3.59 -3.54 -26.62
CA ARG A 5 -4.78 -3.11 -27.39
C ARG A 5 -4.62 -3.58 -28.85
N ARG A 6 -5.22 -4.72 -29.24
CA ARG A 6 -5.45 -5.04 -30.65
C ARG A 6 -6.93 -5.31 -30.93
N LYS A 7 -7.44 -4.60 -31.94
CA LYS A 7 -8.78 -4.77 -32.53
C LYS A 7 -8.91 -6.19 -33.08
N ILE A 8 -10.03 -6.80 -32.71
CA ILE A 8 -10.43 -8.18 -32.97
C ILE A 8 -10.76 -8.36 -34.45
N TRP A 9 -10.02 -9.25 -35.14
CA TRP A 9 -10.53 -10.01 -36.27
C TRP A 9 -10.45 -11.48 -35.90
N THR A 10 -11.62 -12.11 -35.80
CA THR A 10 -11.85 -13.46 -35.31
C THR A 10 -11.28 -14.49 -36.30
N LYS A 11 -10.08 -15.00 -36.02
CA LYS A 11 -9.65 -16.34 -36.44
C LYS A 11 -9.33 -17.11 -35.17
N VAL A 12 -10.11 -18.16 -34.89
CA VAL A 12 -9.89 -19.10 -33.80
C VAL A 12 -8.66 -19.91 -34.14
N ILE A 13 -7.49 -19.40 -33.74
CA ILE A 13 -6.24 -20.14 -33.68
C ILE A 13 -6.12 -20.62 -32.24
N LEU A 14 -5.97 -21.93 -32.04
CA LEU A 14 -5.52 -22.50 -30.76
C LEU A 14 -4.17 -21.85 -30.42
N PHE A 15 -4.20 -20.79 -29.62
CA PHE A 15 -3.01 -20.25 -28.99
C PHE A 15 -2.66 -21.15 -27.81
N PRO A 16 -1.42 -21.65 -27.68
CA PRO A 16 -0.98 -22.26 -26.43
C PRO A 16 -1.26 -21.27 -25.30
N LEU A 17 -1.66 -21.77 -24.13
CA LEU A 17 -1.78 -20.98 -22.90
C LEU A 17 -0.41 -20.33 -22.61
N ALA A 18 -0.16 -19.18 -23.22
CA ALA A 18 0.94 -18.31 -22.90
C ALA A 18 0.55 -17.68 -21.55
N ILE A 19 1.09 -18.24 -20.48
CA ILE A 19 1.03 -17.66 -19.14
C ILE A 19 1.63 -16.25 -19.29
N CYS A 20 0.78 -15.24 -19.40
CA CYS A 20 1.21 -13.85 -19.42
C CYS A 20 1.70 -13.53 -18.01
N VAL A 21 3.01 -13.65 -17.80
CA VAL A 21 3.66 -13.11 -16.60
C VAL A 21 3.45 -11.59 -16.65
N VAL A 22 2.65 -11.09 -15.72
CA VAL A 22 2.36 -9.65 -15.64
C VAL A 22 3.54 -8.98 -14.96
N THR A 23 4.58 -8.67 -15.74
CA THR A 23 5.68 -7.84 -15.26
C THR A 23 5.17 -6.42 -15.06
N ALA A 24 5.33 -5.89 -13.86
CA ALA A 24 5.06 -4.49 -13.56
C ALA A 24 6.35 -3.69 -13.82
N SER A 25 6.22 -2.55 -14.50
CA SER A 25 7.32 -1.60 -14.70
C SER A 25 6.92 -0.23 -14.19
N LEU A 26 7.74 0.36 -13.32
CA LEU A 26 7.53 1.72 -12.79
C LEU A 26 8.71 2.59 -13.21
N GLU A 27 8.42 3.83 -13.64
CA GLU A 27 9.46 4.79 -13.98
C GLU A 27 10.04 5.42 -12.72
N VAL A 28 11.38 5.45 -12.65
CA VAL A 28 12.11 6.13 -11.59
C VAL A 28 12.79 7.35 -12.17
N GLU A 29 12.70 8.46 -11.45
CA GLU A 29 13.36 9.71 -11.77
C GLU A 29 14.20 10.16 -10.57
N HIS A 30 15.23 10.97 -10.83
CA HIS A 30 16.05 11.55 -9.78
C HIS A 30 16.27 13.05 -9.98
N SER A 31 16.64 13.74 -8.91
CA SER A 31 16.98 15.15 -8.86
C SER A 31 18.18 15.32 -7.94
N ILE A 32 19.18 16.05 -8.40
CA ILE A 32 20.44 16.28 -7.68
C ILE A 32 20.50 17.76 -7.29
N GLY A 33 20.57 18.06 -6.00
CA GLY A 33 20.69 19.44 -5.51
C GLY A 33 19.54 20.37 -5.92
N GLY A 34 18.32 19.84 -6.06
CA GLY A 34 17.14 20.60 -6.48
C GLY A 34 17.02 20.84 -7.99
N SER A 35 17.85 20.18 -8.80
CA SER A 35 17.69 20.20 -10.27
C SER A 35 16.36 19.58 -10.72
N PRO A 36 15.88 19.87 -11.94
CA PRO A 36 14.69 19.21 -12.47
C PRO A 36 14.84 17.68 -12.51
N PHE A 37 13.74 16.97 -12.26
CA PHE A 37 13.74 15.50 -12.29
C PHE A 37 14.11 14.97 -13.67
N ARG A 38 15.04 14.02 -13.71
CA ARG A 38 15.48 13.30 -14.92
C ARG A 38 15.24 11.79 -14.78
N PRO A 39 15.05 11.06 -15.88
CA PRO A 39 14.90 9.61 -15.84
C PRO A 39 16.12 8.93 -15.21
N ALA A 40 15.88 8.09 -14.20
CA ALA A 40 16.90 7.37 -13.43
C ALA A 40 16.74 5.84 -13.54
N GLY A 41 16.03 5.37 -14.59
CA GLY A 41 15.81 3.96 -14.85
C GLY A 41 14.38 3.49 -14.59
N LYS A 42 14.22 2.18 -14.41
CA LYS A 42 12.93 1.53 -14.23
C LYS A 42 13.00 0.48 -13.14
N LEU A 43 11.95 0.38 -12.34
CA LEU A 43 11.72 -0.74 -11.44
C LEU A 43 10.98 -1.81 -12.21
N VAL A 44 11.56 -2.99 -12.29
CA VAL A 44 11.00 -4.15 -12.98
C VAL A 44 10.82 -5.25 -11.94
N GLY A 45 9.61 -5.78 -11.82
CA GLY A 45 9.33 -6.82 -10.84
C GLY A 45 8.05 -7.58 -11.14
N ASN A 46 7.93 -8.74 -10.48
CA ASN A 46 6.69 -9.52 -10.49
C ASN A 46 5.92 -9.25 -9.19
N LEU A 47 4.78 -8.57 -9.31
CA LEU A 47 3.94 -8.25 -8.17
C LEU A 47 3.22 -9.49 -7.60
N GLN A 48 3.10 -10.57 -8.37
CA GLN A 48 2.27 -11.73 -8.00
C GLN A 48 3.02 -12.85 -7.26
N SER A 49 4.29 -13.09 -7.59
CA SER A 49 5.01 -14.26 -7.05
C SER A 49 5.83 -13.91 -5.81
N ASP A 50 6.75 -12.95 -5.94
CA ASP A 50 7.86 -12.84 -4.98
C ASP A 50 8.00 -11.42 -4.40
N MET A 51 7.25 -10.45 -4.94
CA MET A 51 7.41 -9.02 -4.62
C MET A 51 8.88 -8.56 -4.67
N GLU A 52 9.69 -9.22 -5.50
CA GLU A 52 11.06 -8.81 -5.76
C GLU A 52 11.04 -7.84 -6.93
N PHE A 53 11.50 -6.61 -6.66
CA PHE A 53 11.71 -5.61 -7.68
C PHE A 53 13.19 -5.40 -7.88
N GLU A 54 13.61 -5.27 -9.13
CA GLU A 54 14.95 -4.90 -9.51
C GLU A 54 14.88 -3.50 -10.12
N TRP A 55 15.65 -2.57 -9.55
CA TRP A 55 15.83 -1.26 -10.16
C TRP A 55 16.95 -1.36 -11.19
N GLN A 56 16.55 -1.35 -12.46
CA GLN A 56 17.45 -1.27 -13.60
C GLN A 56 17.73 0.21 -13.90
N ARG A 57 18.97 0.63 -13.73
CA ARG A 57 19.38 2.03 -13.93
C ARG A 57 20.69 2.15 -14.69
N PRO A 58 20.84 3.23 -15.49
CA PRO A 58 22.14 3.54 -16.08
C PRO A 58 23.13 3.98 -14.99
N ALA A 59 24.42 3.80 -15.27
CA ALA A 59 25.48 4.44 -14.49
C ALA A 59 25.34 5.97 -14.56
N LEU A 60 25.74 6.65 -13.48
CA LEU A 60 25.75 8.11 -13.45
C LEU A 60 26.77 8.63 -14.46
N THR A 61 26.39 9.65 -15.21
CA THR A 61 27.31 10.34 -16.11
C THR A 61 28.35 11.13 -15.32
N PRO A 62 29.57 11.37 -15.86
CA PRO A 62 30.58 12.17 -15.17
C PRO A 62 30.05 13.55 -14.74
N THR A 63 29.22 14.18 -15.57
CA THR A 63 28.57 15.46 -15.27
C THR A 63 27.59 15.37 -14.10
N GLU A 64 26.91 14.24 -13.90
CA GLU A 64 26.02 14.03 -12.76
C GLU A 64 26.81 13.77 -11.49
N ILE A 65 27.95 13.08 -11.57
CA ILE A 65 28.85 12.87 -10.44
C ILE A 65 29.36 14.22 -9.92
N GLU A 66 29.83 15.12 -10.80
CA GLU A 66 30.23 16.48 -10.42
C GLU A 66 29.09 17.26 -9.75
N LEU A 67 27.84 17.08 -10.20
CA LEU A 67 26.67 17.68 -9.57
C LEU A 67 26.39 17.09 -8.18
N VAL A 68 26.59 15.79 -7.98
CA VAL A 68 26.46 15.13 -6.67
C VAL A 68 27.54 15.65 -5.72
N GLU A 69 28.78 15.79 -6.17
CA GLU A 69 29.89 16.37 -5.40
C GLU A 69 29.61 17.82 -5.01
N LYS A 70 29.17 18.64 -5.96
CA LYS A 70 28.76 20.03 -5.68
C LYS A 70 27.59 20.10 -4.71
N SER A 71 26.61 19.22 -4.86
CA SER A 71 25.48 19.12 -3.93
C SER A 71 25.97 18.68 -2.55
N ALA A 72 26.90 17.73 -2.44
CA ALA A 72 27.45 17.28 -1.18
C ALA A 72 28.23 18.38 -0.45
N ALA A 73 28.96 19.22 -1.18
CA ALA A 73 29.67 20.38 -0.62
C ALA A 73 28.74 21.48 -0.08
N SER A 74 27.47 21.49 -0.51
CA SER A 74 26.45 22.48 -0.12
C SER A 74 25.35 21.89 0.76
N ASP A 75 25.58 20.72 1.36
CA ASP A 75 24.60 19.96 2.15
C ASP A 75 23.26 19.71 1.41
N GLY A 76 23.33 19.64 0.08
CA GLY A 76 22.19 19.39 -0.79
C GLY A 76 21.74 17.93 -0.78
N LEU A 77 20.53 17.70 -1.28
CA LEU A 77 19.88 16.40 -1.30
C LEU A 77 19.92 15.76 -2.68
N TYR A 78 20.11 14.44 -2.70
CA TYR A 78 19.80 13.58 -3.82
C TYR A 78 18.38 13.02 -3.62
N SER A 79 17.48 13.35 -4.53
CA SER A 79 16.06 12.99 -4.43
C SER A 79 15.68 12.01 -5.52
N VAL A 80 14.94 10.96 -5.17
CA VAL A 80 14.44 9.94 -6.07
C VAL A 80 12.92 9.93 -6.02
N ARG A 81 12.29 9.91 -7.18
CA ARG A 81 10.84 9.88 -7.35
C ARG A 81 10.41 8.69 -8.17
N ILE A 82 9.36 8.01 -7.73
CA ILE A 82 8.71 6.93 -8.48
C ILE A 82 7.32 7.40 -8.89
N LYS A 83 6.98 7.23 -10.16
CA LYS A 83 5.62 7.47 -10.65
C LYS A 83 4.76 6.22 -10.43
N THR A 84 3.64 6.39 -9.75
CA THR A 84 2.61 5.37 -9.55
C THR A 84 1.31 5.81 -10.23
N ASP A 85 0.31 4.93 -10.26
CA ASP A 85 -1.04 5.23 -10.71
C ASP A 85 -1.76 6.25 -9.80
N LYS A 86 -1.44 6.23 -8.50
CA LYS A 86 -2.01 7.12 -7.49
C LYS A 86 -1.27 8.45 -7.33
N GLY A 87 -0.11 8.63 -7.96
CA GLY A 87 0.66 9.87 -7.88
C GLY A 87 2.16 9.65 -8.01
N SER A 88 2.94 10.41 -7.25
CA SER A 88 4.40 10.25 -7.22
C SER A 88 4.90 10.13 -5.79
N LEU A 89 5.73 9.14 -5.53
CA LEU A 89 6.37 8.90 -4.25
C LEU A 89 7.79 9.47 -4.30
N LEU A 90 8.17 10.27 -3.30
CA LEU A 90 9.44 10.98 -3.25
C LEU A 90 10.22 10.54 -1.99
N SER A 91 11.51 10.25 -2.16
CA SER A 91 12.45 10.02 -1.07
C SER A 91 13.74 10.78 -1.36
N SER A 92 14.39 11.30 -0.32
CA SER A 92 15.60 12.12 -0.46
C SER A 92 16.65 11.73 0.57
N VAL A 93 17.91 11.72 0.15
CA VAL A 93 19.08 11.41 1.00
C VAL A 93 20.12 12.52 0.80
N PRO A 94 20.86 12.94 1.84
CA PRO A 94 21.93 13.91 1.67
C PRO A 94 22.98 13.41 0.68
N ALA A 95 23.38 14.25 -0.28
CA ALA A 95 24.31 13.86 -1.35
C ALA A 95 25.68 13.40 -0.79
N LYS A 96 26.09 13.98 0.33
CA LYS A 96 27.32 13.60 1.06
C LYS A 96 27.31 12.12 1.48
N CYS A 97 26.16 11.57 1.87
CA CYS A 97 26.01 10.17 2.26
C CYS A 97 26.32 9.21 1.11
N LEU A 98 25.88 9.57 -0.10
CA LEU A 98 26.05 8.72 -1.28
C LEU A 98 27.52 8.60 -1.67
N LEU A 99 28.26 9.70 -1.59
CA LEU A 99 29.70 9.72 -1.88
C LEU A 99 30.49 8.95 -0.81
N LEU A 100 30.11 9.04 0.46
CA LEU A 100 30.78 8.32 1.55
C LEU A 100 30.60 6.80 1.52
N GLN A 101 29.62 6.30 0.75
CA GLN A 101 29.31 4.88 0.65
C GLN A 101 29.54 4.33 -0.76
N ASP A 102 30.26 5.05 -1.62
CA ASP A 102 30.50 4.62 -3.00
C ASP A 102 29.20 4.24 -3.73
N PHE A 103 28.12 4.98 -3.46
CA PHE A 103 26.77 4.69 -3.96
C PHE A 103 26.19 3.31 -3.56
N THR A 104 26.61 2.79 -2.40
CA THR A 104 25.99 1.62 -1.76
C THR A 104 24.71 2.03 -1.07
N GLU A 105 23.61 1.88 -1.79
CA GLU A 105 22.28 2.39 -1.44
C GLU A 105 21.28 1.23 -1.25
N GLN A 106 20.20 1.49 -0.52
CA GLN A 106 19.12 0.54 -0.29
C GLN A 106 17.78 1.17 -0.66
N ALA A 107 16.94 0.42 -1.34
CA ALA A 107 15.61 0.85 -1.76
C ALA A 107 14.56 -0.11 -1.21
N VAL A 108 13.52 0.46 -0.58
CA VAL A 108 12.41 -0.29 0.01
C VAL A 108 11.09 0.29 -0.46
N LEU A 109 10.26 -0.55 -1.05
CA LEU A 109 8.88 -0.22 -1.42
C LEU A 109 7.94 -0.72 -0.34
N HIS A 110 7.00 0.11 0.08
CA HIS A 110 5.92 -0.29 0.99
C HIS A 110 4.65 -0.44 0.17
N ALA A 111 4.14 -1.67 0.08
CA ALA A 111 2.91 -1.98 -0.62
C ALA A 111 1.80 -2.24 0.39
N GLY A 112 0.63 -1.62 0.20
CA GLY A 112 -0.54 -1.82 1.05
C GLY A 112 -1.20 -3.19 0.85
N HIS A 113 -2.25 -3.47 1.63
CA HIS A 113 -2.98 -4.75 1.59
C HIS A 113 -3.61 -5.04 0.22
N GLU A 114 -3.93 -3.99 -0.55
CA GLU A 114 -4.52 -4.10 -1.88
C GLU A 114 -3.46 -4.26 -2.99
N GLY A 115 -2.17 -4.34 -2.64
CA GLY A 115 -1.06 -4.46 -3.59
C GLY A 115 -0.63 -3.15 -4.25
N PHE A 116 -1.23 -2.02 -3.89
CA PHE A 116 -0.79 -0.70 -4.33
C PHE A 116 0.44 -0.25 -3.56
N ILE A 117 1.36 0.45 -4.23
CA ILE A 117 2.54 1.03 -3.58
C ILE A 117 2.13 2.32 -2.88
N GLU A 118 2.33 2.38 -1.58
CA GLU A 118 1.93 3.50 -0.70
C GLU A 118 3.11 4.37 -0.28
N ALA A 119 4.30 3.78 -0.12
CA ALA A 119 5.51 4.54 0.19
C ALA A 119 6.76 3.96 -0.49
N PHE A 120 7.74 4.82 -0.67
CA PHE A 120 9.06 4.47 -1.19
C PHE A 120 10.12 5.09 -0.29
N ASN A 121 10.99 4.26 0.24
CA ASN A 121 12.10 4.65 1.09
C ASN A 121 13.40 4.34 0.35
N TYR A 122 14.21 5.38 0.19
CA TYR A 122 15.54 5.32 -0.38
C TYR A 122 16.53 5.75 0.70
N ASP A 123 17.46 4.87 1.05
CA ASP A 123 18.34 5.05 2.21
C ASP A 123 19.78 4.60 1.90
N VAL A 124 20.71 5.04 2.75
CA VAL A 124 22.14 4.74 2.70
C VAL A 124 22.60 4.36 4.11
N GLU A 125 23.16 3.17 4.24
CA GLU A 125 23.33 2.47 5.54
C GLU A 125 24.11 3.27 6.60
N SER A 126 25.09 4.08 6.22
CA SER A 126 25.99 4.76 7.18
C SER A 126 25.62 6.21 7.52
N CYS A 127 24.60 6.78 6.87
CA CYS A 127 24.34 8.20 7.11
C CYS A 127 23.54 8.49 8.38
N SER A 128 22.80 7.50 8.87
CA SER A 128 22.09 7.58 10.14
C SER A 128 23.01 7.29 11.34
N SER A 129 24.05 6.47 11.17
CA SER A 129 24.97 6.07 12.26
C SER A 129 26.08 7.09 12.53
N SER A 130 26.52 7.84 11.52
CA SER A 130 27.58 8.86 11.69
C SER A 130 27.13 10.10 12.47
N VAL A 131 25.83 10.44 12.47
CA VAL A 131 25.31 11.60 13.24
C VAL A 131 25.16 11.27 14.73
N ALA A 132 25.02 10.00 15.09
CA ALA A 132 24.90 9.57 16.50
C ALA A 132 26.27 9.33 17.18
N ALA A 133 27.37 9.40 16.44
CA ALA A 133 28.70 8.97 16.90
C ALA A 133 29.65 10.12 17.30
N ASP A 134 29.16 11.34 17.55
CA ASP A 134 29.97 12.45 18.10
C ASP A 134 30.34 12.26 19.60
N GLY A 135 30.60 11.01 20.01
CA GLY A 135 30.93 10.68 21.39
C GLY A 135 31.55 9.29 21.63
N SER A 136 31.82 8.48 20.61
CA SER A 136 32.38 7.14 20.83
C SER A 136 33.26 6.69 19.67
N ILE A 137 34.56 6.93 19.81
CA ILE A 137 35.62 6.30 19.03
C ILE A 137 35.53 4.80 19.28
N SER A 138 35.00 4.05 18.32
CA SER A 138 35.20 2.60 18.26
C SER A 138 35.97 2.29 16.99
N ASP A 139 37.29 2.22 17.15
CA ASP A 139 38.24 1.72 16.17
C ASP A 139 37.94 0.24 15.89
N GLY A 140 37.38 -0.08 14.72
CA GLY A 140 37.16 -1.48 14.37
C GLY A 140 36.24 -1.71 13.19
N TYR A 141 36.62 -1.28 11.99
CA TYR A 141 36.09 -1.91 10.78
C TYR A 141 37.22 -2.22 9.79
N GLY A 142 37.39 -3.52 9.56
CA GLY A 142 38.40 -4.08 8.67
C GLY A 142 38.13 -3.66 7.24
N GLY A 143 39.13 -3.01 6.66
CA GLY A 143 39.12 -2.63 5.25
C GLY A 143 39.03 -3.83 4.33
N SER A 144 37.99 -3.83 3.50
CA SER A 144 38.07 -4.50 2.21
C SER A 144 38.76 -3.52 1.25
N SER A 145 40.09 -3.58 1.21
CA SER A 145 40.92 -2.92 0.21
C SER A 145 40.72 -3.64 -1.13
N GLY A 146 39.61 -3.35 -1.79
CA GLY A 146 39.38 -3.71 -3.19
C GLY A 146 39.85 -2.56 -4.08
N ASP A 147 40.94 -2.82 -4.80
CA ASP A 147 41.34 -2.29 -6.10
C ASP A 147 40.68 -0.96 -6.55
N GLY A 148 41.48 0.07 -6.82
CA GLY A 148 41.08 1.45 -7.18
C GLY A 148 40.39 1.59 -8.54
N GLY A 149 39.51 0.65 -8.88
CA GLY A 149 38.55 0.75 -9.96
C GLY A 149 37.58 1.90 -9.66
N VAL A 150 37.44 2.76 -10.66
CA VAL A 150 36.44 3.82 -10.74
C VAL A 150 35.13 3.37 -10.08
N MET A 151 34.65 4.11 -9.08
CA MET A 151 33.44 3.85 -8.30
C MET A 151 32.22 3.69 -9.21
N ALA A 152 32.01 2.48 -9.73
CA ALA A 152 30.93 2.19 -10.64
C ALA A 152 29.70 1.83 -9.81
N ARG A 153 28.75 2.77 -9.74
CA ARG A 153 27.42 2.52 -9.18
C ARG A 153 26.82 1.29 -9.87
N PRO A 154 26.29 0.30 -9.13
CA PRO A 154 25.77 -0.91 -9.74
C PRO A 154 24.58 -0.59 -10.67
N GLU A 155 24.56 -1.22 -11.84
CA GLU A 155 23.50 -1.07 -12.85
C GLU A 155 22.14 -1.61 -12.36
N ARG A 156 22.20 -2.54 -11.39
CA ARG A 156 21.06 -3.25 -10.82
C ARG A 156 21.07 -3.08 -9.33
N LEU A 157 19.97 -2.58 -8.78
CA LEU A 157 19.77 -2.48 -7.34
C LEU A 157 18.55 -3.32 -6.93
N PRO A 158 18.71 -4.32 -6.05
CA PRO A 158 17.58 -5.06 -5.52
C PRO A 158 16.72 -4.14 -4.64
N VAL A 159 15.41 -4.15 -4.89
CA VAL A 159 14.43 -3.35 -4.15
C VAL A 159 13.56 -4.28 -3.33
N ARG A 160 13.59 -4.09 -2.02
CA ARG A 160 12.82 -4.91 -1.07
C ARG A 160 11.40 -4.39 -0.99
N VAL A 161 10.41 -5.27 -1.07
CA VAL A 161 9.02 -4.89 -0.79
C VAL A 161 8.67 -5.28 0.64
N LYS A 162 8.16 -4.32 1.41
CA LYS A 162 7.60 -4.52 2.74
C LYS A 162 6.08 -4.43 2.67
N LEU A 163 5.42 -5.48 3.14
CA LEU A 163 3.98 -5.47 3.38
C LEU A 163 3.67 -4.90 4.77
N PRO A 164 2.49 -4.30 4.96
CA PRO A 164 2.01 -3.92 6.27
C PRO A 164 1.96 -5.16 7.16
N VAL A 165 2.61 -5.05 8.32
CA VAL A 165 2.47 -6.05 9.37
C VAL A 165 1.18 -5.71 10.13
N PRO A 166 0.21 -6.63 10.25
CA PRO A 166 -0.95 -6.40 11.09
C PRO A 166 -0.50 -6.01 12.50
N GLY A 167 -1.02 -4.89 13.00
CA GLY A 167 -0.73 -4.46 14.37
C GLY A 167 -1.18 -5.52 15.38
N PRO A 168 -0.65 -5.47 16.62
CA PRO A 168 -1.11 -6.37 17.66
C PRO A 168 -2.62 -6.20 17.86
N PHE A 169 -3.34 -7.32 17.83
CA PHE A 169 -4.76 -7.32 18.17
C PHE A 169 -4.88 -7.02 19.66
N LEU A 170 -5.44 -5.85 19.99
CA LEU A 170 -5.89 -5.58 21.35
C LEU A 170 -7.11 -6.47 21.58
N SER A 171 -6.90 -7.62 22.20
CA SER A 171 -8.02 -8.36 22.79
C SER A 171 -8.64 -7.42 23.82
N MET A 172 -9.81 -6.87 23.52
CA MET A 172 -10.60 -6.24 24.57
C MET A 172 -10.77 -7.32 25.63
N PRO A 173 -10.38 -7.05 26.90
CA PRO A 173 -10.66 -8.00 27.95
C PRO A 173 -12.16 -8.27 27.88
N GLU A 174 -12.53 -9.53 27.68
CA GLU A 174 -13.92 -9.93 27.76
C GLU A 174 -14.35 -9.50 29.16
N VAL A 175 -15.17 -8.45 29.24
CA VAL A 175 -15.75 -7.99 30.49
C VAL A 175 -16.81 -9.02 30.85
N MET A 176 -16.35 -10.21 31.24
CA MET A 176 -17.08 -11.27 31.93
C MET A 176 -17.21 -10.93 33.42
N GLY A 177 -17.25 -9.65 33.73
CA GLY A 177 -17.79 -9.16 34.98
C GLY A 177 -19.18 -8.65 34.66
N GLU A 178 -20.19 -9.37 35.11
CA GLU A 178 -21.47 -8.79 35.50
C GLU A 178 -21.16 -7.40 36.05
N PHE A 179 -21.60 -6.35 35.36
CA PHE A 179 -21.57 -5.01 35.91
C PHE A 179 -22.50 -5.10 37.13
N ALA A 180 -21.97 -5.57 38.26
CA ALA A 180 -22.59 -5.43 39.54
C ALA A 180 -22.83 -3.94 39.62
N ASP A 181 -24.10 -3.55 39.53
CA ASP A 181 -24.53 -2.19 39.70
C ASP A 181 -23.91 -1.76 41.03
N ILE A 182 -22.78 -1.04 40.96
CA ILE A 182 -22.22 -0.32 42.09
C ILE A 182 -23.22 0.81 42.29
N SER A 183 -24.32 0.47 42.94
CA SER A 183 -25.12 1.39 43.72
C SER A 183 -24.15 1.92 44.77
N VAL A 184 -23.46 3.00 44.41
CA VAL A 184 -22.76 3.82 45.38
C VAL A 184 -23.85 4.37 46.27
N ASP A 185 -24.11 3.68 47.39
CA ASP A 185 -24.91 4.22 48.48
C ASP A 185 -24.27 5.57 48.85
N ALA A 186 -24.96 6.64 48.45
CA ALA A 186 -24.51 8.02 48.53
C ALA A 186 -24.47 8.56 49.98
N MET A 187 -24.35 7.70 50.98
CA MET A 187 -24.56 8.06 52.38
C MET A 187 -23.27 8.15 53.22
N GLU A 188 -22.10 7.78 52.69
CA GLU A 188 -20.86 7.79 53.50
C GLU A 188 -19.62 8.39 52.81
N ALA A 189 -19.81 9.29 51.84
CA ALA A 189 -18.76 10.21 51.42
C ALA A 189 -19.01 11.58 52.08
N GLY A 190 -18.52 11.71 53.31
CA GLY A 190 -18.48 12.99 54.00
C GLY A 190 -17.73 14.05 53.19
N GLY A 191 -18.45 15.13 52.87
CA GLY A 191 -17.90 16.48 52.88
C GLY A 191 -16.76 16.80 51.92
N LEU A 192 -17.04 16.87 50.62
CA LEU A 192 -16.46 17.92 49.80
C LEU A 192 -17.60 18.72 49.17
N ALA A 193 -17.67 19.98 49.61
CA ALA A 193 -18.76 20.90 49.37
C ALA A 193 -19.06 21.10 47.87
N GLY A 194 -20.32 20.85 47.51
CA GLY A 194 -21.16 21.82 46.80
C GLY A 194 -20.65 22.35 45.46
N ALA A 195 -20.51 21.50 44.46
CA ALA A 195 -20.78 21.91 43.08
C ALA A 195 -22.25 21.60 42.79
N ALA A 196 -23.13 22.56 43.09
CA ALA A 196 -24.54 22.49 42.68
C ALA A 196 -24.60 22.38 41.15
N PHE A 197 -25.04 21.22 40.67
CA PHE A 197 -25.29 21.00 39.26
C PHE A 197 -26.51 21.83 38.87
N ASP A 198 -26.30 22.99 38.28
CA ASP A 198 -27.36 23.81 37.70
C ASP A 198 -27.78 23.18 36.36
N PRO A 199 -28.98 22.56 36.25
CA PRO A 199 -29.43 21.92 35.02
C PRO A 199 -29.69 22.92 33.88
N ASN A 200 -29.65 24.23 34.15
CA ASN A 200 -29.72 25.29 33.15
C ASN A 200 -28.37 25.97 32.88
N ALA A 201 -27.26 25.51 33.46
CA ALA A 201 -25.95 26.04 33.14
C ALA A 201 -25.62 25.71 31.68
N LYS A 202 -25.66 26.75 30.84
CA LYS A 202 -25.23 26.73 29.44
C LYS A 202 -23.84 26.08 29.37
N PRO A 203 -23.62 25.04 28.53
CA PRO A 203 -22.38 24.29 28.51
C PRO A 203 -21.19 25.25 28.37
N ARG A 204 -20.31 25.23 29.38
CA ARG A 204 -19.11 26.06 29.41
C ARG A 204 -18.27 25.64 28.22
N ALA A 205 -18.11 26.54 27.25
CA ALA A 205 -17.26 26.32 26.09
C ALA A 205 -15.85 25.99 26.57
N VAL A 206 -15.47 24.72 26.45
CA VAL A 206 -14.08 24.29 26.62
C VAL A 206 -13.29 25.01 25.54
N PRO A 207 -12.22 25.76 25.86
CA PRO A 207 -11.36 26.36 24.85
C PRO A 207 -10.67 25.23 24.06
N SER A 208 -11.35 24.85 22.97
CA SER A 208 -10.84 23.98 21.93
C SER A 208 -9.75 24.74 21.18
N ASN A 209 -8.51 24.55 21.62
CA ASN A 209 -7.34 24.75 20.76
C ASN A 209 -7.12 23.54 19.82
N SER A 210 -8.17 22.79 19.50
CA SER A 210 -8.18 21.88 18.36
C SER A 210 -8.48 22.68 17.10
N ALA A 211 -7.42 23.01 16.38
CA ALA A 211 -7.51 23.34 14.97
C ALA A 211 -8.06 22.12 14.20
N GLY A 212 -9.16 22.33 13.48
CA GLY A 212 -9.58 21.46 12.39
C GLY A 212 -10.86 20.66 12.64
N GLY A 213 -11.98 21.18 12.13
CA GLY A 213 -13.19 20.38 11.92
C GLY A 213 -14.49 21.15 12.04
N GLN A 214 -14.79 22.00 11.05
CA GLN A 214 -16.07 22.71 10.94
C GLN A 214 -17.25 21.72 10.85
N ALA A 215 -18.01 21.56 11.92
CA ALA A 215 -19.40 21.11 11.86
C ALA A 215 -20.32 22.34 11.92
N GLY A 216 -20.31 23.11 10.84
CA GLY A 216 -21.25 24.21 10.64
C GLY A 216 -22.60 23.67 10.17
N ALA A 217 -23.54 23.53 11.10
CA ALA A 217 -24.96 23.34 10.81
C ALA A 217 -25.51 24.59 10.09
N LYS A 218 -25.28 24.70 8.78
CA LYS A 218 -25.95 25.68 7.92
C LYS A 218 -27.26 25.09 7.44
N LYS A 219 -28.36 25.68 7.94
CA LYS A 219 -29.70 25.61 7.35
C LYS A 219 -29.63 25.89 5.84
N GLY A 220 -30.21 24.99 5.03
CA GLY A 220 -30.85 25.34 3.77
C GLY A 220 -29.99 25.41 2.50
N GLY A 221 -28.86 24.72 2.42
CA GLY A 221 -28.17 24.51 1.13
C GLY A 221 -28.87 23.44 0.28
N PRO A 222 -28.92 23.55 -1.06
CA PRO A 222 -29.40 22.47 -1.93
C PRO A 222 -28.60 21.18 -1.64
N PRO A 223 -29.24 20.00 -1.71
CA PRO A 223 -28.61 18.73 -1.35
C PRO A 223 -27.29 18.56 -2.12
N PRO A 224 -26.22 18.08 -1.46
CA PRO A 224 -24.94 17.86 -2.12
C PRO A 224 -25.18 16.97 -3.33
N LYS A 225 -24.69 17.41 -4.50
CA LYS A 225 -24.77 16.63 -5.73
C LYS A 225 -24.04 15.31 -5.45
N ASP A 226 -24.76 14.22 -5.56
CA ASP A 226 -24.26 12.88 -5.26
C ASP A 226 -23.27 12.45 -6.36
N GLU A 227 -22.00 12.82 -6.17
CA GLU A 227 -20.85 12.58 -7.07
C GLU A 227 -20.37 11.11 -7.08
N ARG A 228 -21.09 10.20 -6.42
CA ARG A 228 -20.78 8.76 -6.50
C ARG A 228 -20.76 8.33 -7.96
N THR A 229 -19.67 7.68 -8.35
CA THR A 229 -19.47 7.21 -9.72
C THR A 229 -20.62 6.29 -10.13
N TRP A 230 -20.97 6.28 -11.42
CA TRP A 230 -22.06 5.42 -11.92
C TRP A 230 -21.87 3.95 -11.51
N LEU A 231 -20.62 3.49 -11.44
CA LEU A 231 -20.27 2.15 -10.99
C LEU A 231 -20.65 1.91 -9.53
N GLN A 232 -20.46 2.90 -8.65
CA GLN A 232 -20.84 2.83 -7.23
C GLN A 232 -22.35 2.85 -7.03
N LYS A 233 -23.12 3.42 -7.97
CA LYS A 233 -24.59 3.36 -7.97
C LYS A 233 -25.14 2.06 -8.56
N ASN A 234 -24.40 1.40 -9.46
CA ASN A 234 -24.89 0.26 -10.25
C ASN A 234 -24.13 -1.06 -10.04
N TRP A 235 -23.23 -1.16 -9.05
CA TRP A 235 -22.43 -2.37 -8.81
C TRP A 235 -23.28 -3.63 -8.59
N LEU A 236 -24.46 -3.49 -7.96
CA LEU A 236 -25.38 -4.61 -7.73
C LEU A 236 -25.89 -5.22 -9.07
N TYR A 237 -26.11 -4.40 -10.09
CA TYR A 237 -26.52 -4.89 -11.42
C TYR A 237 -25.39 -5.65 -12.11
N VAL A 238 -24.14 -5.22 -11.95
CA VAL A 238 -22.96 -5.91 -12.50
C VAL A 238 -22.84 -7.31 -11.89
N VAL A 239 -23.05 -7.45 -10.58
CA VAL A 239 -23.06 -8.75 -9.89
C VAL A 239 -24.18 -9.66 -10.40
N ALA A 240 -25.40 -9.12 -10.55
CA ALA A 240 -26.54 -9.88 -11.05
C ALA A 240 -26.33 -10.39 -12.49
N ILE A 241 -25.79 -9.54 -13.37
CA ILE A 241 -25.45 -9.92 -14.75
C ILE A 241 -24.35 -10.98 -14.75
N GLY A 242 -23.33 -10.85 -13.89
CA GLY A 242 -22.26 -11.83 -13.73
C GLY A 242 -22.78 -13.22 -13.35
N MET A 243 -23.69 -13.30 -12.37
CA MET A 243 -24.31 -14.58 -11.98
C MET A 243 -25.18 -15.18 -13.09
N MET A 244 -25.91 -14.35 -13.85
CA MET A 244 -26.73 -14.84 -14.96
C MET A 244 -25.87 -15.48 -16.05
N VAL A 245 -24.74 -14.86 -16.41
CA VAL A 245 -23.81 -15.39 -17.41
C VAL A 245 -23.16 -16.69 -16.93
N LEU A 246 -22.76 -16.78 -15.66
CA LEU A 246 -22.21 -18.00 -15.08
C LEU A 246 -23.22 -19.15 -15.08
N ASN A 247 -24.49 -18.90 -14.75
CA ASN A 247 -25.53 -19.92 -14.79
C ASN A 247 -25.82 -20.43 -16.20
N VAL A 248 -25.78 -19.56 -17.23
CA VAL A 248 -25.96 -19.96 -18.62
C VAL A 248 -24.78 -20.80 -19.10
N LEU A 249 -23.55 -20.41 -18.76
CA LEU A 249 -22.35 -21.17 -19.11
C LEU A 249 -22.28 -22.52 -18.38
N ALA A 250 -22.65 -22.56 -17.10
CA ALA A 250 -22.72 -23.81 -16.34
C ALA A 250 -23.72 -24.80 -16.95
N LYS A 251 -24.87 -24.33 -17.43
CA LYS A 251 -25.85 -25.16 -18.16
C LYS A 251 -25.36 -25.61 -19.53
N ALA A 252 -24.55 -24.79 -20.22
CA ALA A 252 -24.00 -25.14 -21.52
C ALA A 252 -22.89 -26.21 -21.43
N GLN A 253 -22.20 -26.31 -20.28
CA GLN A 253 -21.15 -27.29 -20.05
C GLN A 253 -21.60 -28.61 -19.42
N GLN A 254 -22.86 -28.74 -18.99
CA GLN A 254 -23.36 -30.04 -18.55
C GLN A 254 -23.61 -30.93 -19.79
N PRO A 255 -22.82 -32.01 -20.01
CA PRO A 255 -23.19 -33.01 -20.99
C PRO A 255 -24.56 -33.56 -20.60
N GLN A 256 -25.48 -33.69 -21.56
CA GLN A 256 -26.83 -34.23 -21.34
C GLN A 256 -26.75 -35.63 -20.69
N GLN A 257 -26.70 -35.70 -19.37
CA GLN A 257 -26.95 -36.93 -18.63
C GLN A 257 -28.47 -37.10 -18.60
N GLY A 258 -28.94 -38.09 -19.36
CA GLY A 258 -30.34 -38.46 -19.50
C GLY A 258 -31.02 -38.56 -18.15
N GLY A 259 -32.07 -37.78 -17.97
CA GLY A 259 -32.88 -37.81 -16.76
C GLY A 259 -33.59 -39.16 -16.58
N PRO A 260 -33.73 -39.65 -15.34
CA PRO A 260 -34.55 -40.81 -15.04
C PRO A 260 -36.04 -40.49 -15.25
N ALA A 261 -36.74 -41.44 -15.88
CA ALA A 261 -38.17 -41.39 -16.14
C ALA A 261 -38.99 -41.27 -14.84
N PRO A 262 -40.15 -40.58 -14.88
CA PRO A 262 -41.04 -40.49 -13.73
C PRO A 262 -41.64 -41.87 -13.41
N ALA A 263 -41.47 -42.28 -12.16
CA ALA A 263 -42.05 -43.48 -11.57
C ALA A 263 -43.59 -43.41 -11.61
N GLY A 264 -44.16 -44.11 -12.59
CA GLY A 264 -45.59 -44.44 -12.63
C GLY A 264 -45.90 -45.55 -11.64
N GLY A 265 -46.84 -45.29 -10.74
CA GLY A 265 -47.35 -46.27 -9.80
C GLY A 265 -48.17 -47.38 -10.46
N ALA A 266 -48.02 -48.59 -9.93
CA ALA A 266 -48.97 -49.69 -9.88
C ALA A 266 -48.34 -50.68 -8.88
N GLY A 267 -48.92 -51.05 -7.75
CA GLY A 267 -50.29 -51.50 -7.57
C GLY A 267 -50.30 -53.04 -7.57
N ALA A 268 -50.74 -53.63 -6.46
CA ALA A 268 -51.11 -55.04 -6.28
C ALA A 268 -49.94 -56.07 -6.27
N ALA A 269 -49.98 -57.22 -5.61
CA ALA A 269 -50.81 -57.82 -4.57
C ALA A 269 -50.21 -59.23 -4.33
N ALA A 270 -50.42 -59.76 -3.11
CA ALA A 270 -50.42 -61.21 -2.82
C ALA A 270 -49.06 -61.95 -2.97
N ARG A 271 -48.74 -63.05 -2.27
CA ARG A 271 -49.56 -64.01 -1.55
C ARG A 271 -48.65 -64.82 -0.62
N ARG A 272 -49.23 -65.28 0.49
CA ARG A 272 -48.71 -66.29 1.44
C ARG A 272 -48.32 -67.59 0.74
N SER A 273 -47.31 -68.28 1.28
CA SER A 273 -47.45 -69.53 2.07
C SER A 273 -46.07 -70.02 2.48
#